data_AF-A0A7V4ULN2-F1
#
_entry.id   AF-A0A7V4ULN2-F1
#
_cell.length_a   1.000
_cell.length_b   1.000
_cell.length_c   1.000
_cell.angle_alpha   90.00
_cell.angle_beta   90.00
_cell.angle_gamma   90.00
#
_symmetry.space_group_name_H-M   'P 1'
#
loop_
_entity.id
_entity.type
_entity.pdbx_description
1 polymer ?
#
loop_
_entity_poly.entity_id
_entity_poly.type
_entity_poly.pdbx_seq_one_letter_code
_entity_poly.pdbx_strand_id
1 'polypeptide(L)'
;MAPMFTGRTVDENCPLIYKSCLSIPFFPCKGREDQNRGFGRFWVDSEMDRKTGDSNVFKPSEEMRDLHLLEELEKNPAVSQRELSHRFGIALGVTNACLKRMARKGWIRVRDLNRRKIEYCLTPKGFEEKARLTFRLISSTVQHYASLKKMIGERFLEMERNGLNRVVFYGLSDEMEVAFVTLQGVNLRLVGIVEDDGKFKPQILFGFEVEPVSRVKELKPDCVLITSLTENGKKRERLQEIFGPNSICIKDICL
;
A
#
# COMPACT_ATOMS: atom_id res chain seq x y z
N MET A 1 -63.56 13.04 -9.81
CA MET A 1 -63.81 12.03 -10.87
C MET A 1 -62.48 11.35 -11.17
N ALA A 2 -62.25 10.16 -10.62
CA ALA A 2 -61.28 9.18 -11.13
C ALA A 2 -62.03 8.28 -12.15
N PRO A 3 -61.42 7.38 -12.97
CA PRO A 3 -60.27 6.49 -12.72
C PRO A 3 -59.14 6.70 -13.78
N MET A 4 -58.14 5.86 -14.03
CA MET A 4 -57.80 4.47 -13.66
C MET A 4 -56.32 4.28 -13.30
N PHE A 5 -55.98 3.11 -12.77
CA PHE A 5 -54.63 2.53 -12.72
C PHE A 5 -54.66 1.17 -13.45
N THR A 6 -53.69 0.93 -14.33
CA THR A 6 -53.25 -0.39 -14.84
C THR A 6 -51.78 -0.25 -15.23
N GLY A 7 -50.85 -1.19 -15.02
CA GLY A 7 -50.89 -2.53 -14.45
C GLY A 7 -49.44 -3.08 -14.54
N ARG A 8 -49.01 -3.89 -13.56
CA ARG A 8 -47.61 -4.32 -13.35
C ARG A 8 -47.01 -5.10 -14.54
N THR A 9 -45.69 -4.99 -14.73
CA THR A 9 -44.74 -6.14 -14.61
C THR A 9 -43.33 -5.62 -14.33
N VAL A 10 -42.59 -6.34 -13.49
CA VAL A 10 -41.13 -6.21 -13.34
C VAL A 10 -40.50 -7.28 -14.23
N ASP A 11 -39.40 -6.99 -14.92
CA ASP A 11 -38.21 -7.86 -14.87
C ASP A 11 -36.97 -7.31 -15.60
N GLU A 12 -35.84 -7.50 -14.93
CA GLU A 12 -34.54 -7.91 -15.47
C GLU A 12 -34.08 -7.37 -16.85
N ASN A 13 -33.46 -6.17 -16.84
CA ASN A 13 -32.10 -5.95 -17.36
C ASN A 13 -31.67 -4.47 -17.19
N CYS A 14 -30.94 -4.16 -16.10
CA CYS A 14 -30.43 -2.82 -15.82
C CYS A 14 -28.91 -2.79 -15.65
N PRO A 15 -28.13 -2.65 -16.75
CA PRO A 15 -26.69 -2.45 -16.69
C PRO A 15 -26.36 -0.95 -16.46
N LEU A 16 -26.58 -0.47 -15.23
CA LEU A 16 -25.74 0.59 -14.65
C LEU A 16 -24.49 -0.14 -14.14
N ILE A 17 -23.27 0.08 -14.63
CA ILE A 17 -22.50 1.33 -14.72
C ILE A 17 -21.42 1.12 -15.79
N TYR A 18 -21.30 1.95 -16.84
CA TYR A 18 -20.03 2.24 -17.57
C TYR A 18 -20.15 3.26 -18.75
N LYS A 19 -20.75 4.44 -18.56
CA LYS A 19 -20.78 5.49 -19.62
C LYS A 19 -20.61 6.94 -19.11
N SER A 20 -19.38 7.31 -18.72
CA SER A 20 -18.96 8.72 -18.61
C SER A 20 -17.44 8.94 -18.57
N CYS A 21 -16.68 8.43 -19.55
CA CYS A 21 -15.26 8.84 -19.72
C CYS A 21 -14.72 8.80 -21.17
N LEU A 22 -15.59 8.67 -22.18
CA LEU A 22 -15.20 8.62 -23.61
C LEU A 22 -15.79 9.79 -24.41
N SER A 23 -15.49 11.01 -23.97
CA SER A 23 -15.83 12.27 -24.68
C SER A 23 -14.80 13.39 -24.41
N ILE A 24 -13.49 13.09 -24.50
CA ILE A 24 -12.48 14.14 -24.68
C ILE A 24 -12.16 14.20 -26.18
N PRO A 25 -12.38 15.34 -26.87
CA PRO A 25 -12.10 15.44 -28.29
C PRO A 25 -10.59 15.28 -28.54
N PHE A 26 -10.23 14.25 -29.28
CA PHE A 26 -8.86 13.99 -29.73
C PHE A 26 -8.48 15.06 -30.76
N PHE A 27 -7.91 16.18 -30.30
CA PHE A 27 -7.41 17.23 -31.19
C PHE A 27 -6.18 16.71 -31.95
N PRO A 28 -6.23 16.57 -33.30
CA PRO A 28 -5.06 16.25 -34.07
C PRO A 28 -4.20 17.52 -34.17
N CYS A 29 -3.10 17.57 -33.42
CA CYS A 29 -2.10 18.62 -33.59
C CYS A 29 -1.49 18.50 -35.00
N LYS A 30 -1.98 19.32 -35.93
CA LYS A 30 -1.37 19.49 -37.26
C LYS A 30 0.12 19.79 -37.11
N GLY A 31 0.91 19.16 -37.97
CA GLY A 31 2.36 19.15 -37.83
C GLY A 31 3.00 20.54 -37.85
N ARG A 32 4.07 20.66 -37.07
CA ARG A 32 5.21 21.47 -37.43
C ARG A 32 6.44 20.62 -37.15
N GLU A 33 7.07 20.15 -38.22
CA GLU A 33 8.42 19.59 -38.10
C GLU A 33 9.34 20.74 -37.67
N ASP A 34 9.88 20.67 -36.47
CA ASP A 34 11.05 21.47 -36.13
C ASP A 34 11.98 20.72 -35.18
N GLN A 35 12.96 20.10 -35.82
CA GLN A 35 14.35 20.10 -35.40
C GLN A 35 14.66 19.61 -33.98
N ASN A 36 14.94 18.30 -33.93
CA ASN A 36 15.91 17.71 -33.01
C ASN A 36 17.30 18.38 -33.16
N ARG A 37 17.51 19.55 -32.55
CA ARG A 37 18.80 20.25 -32.44
C ARG A 37 18.91 20.87 -31.04
N GLY A 38 20.02 20.62 -30.35
CA GLY A 38 20.35 21.30 -29.09
C GLY A 38 20.57 20.44 -27.84
N PHE A 39 20.58 19.10 -27.95
CA PHE A 39 21.08 18.25 -26.85
C PHE A 39 22.61 18.29 -26.77
N GLY A 40 23.15 19.37 -26.19
CA GLY A 40 24.59 19.51 -25.96
C GLY A 40 24.97 20.79 -25.21
N ARG A 41 25.77 20.63 -24.14
CA ARG A 41 26.38 21.69 -23.31
C ARG A 41 25.40 22.54 -22.47
N PHE A 42 25.01 22.05 -21.28
CA PHE A 42 25.14 22.82 -20.02
C PHE A 42 24.89 21.94 -18.77
N TRP A 43 25.62 20.83 -18.63
CA TRP A 43 25.69 20.08 -17.36
C TRP A 43 27.11 19.52 -17.24
N VAL A 44 28.04 20.36 -16.79
CA VAL A 44 29.38 19.94 -16.37
C VAL A 44 29.26 19.40 -14.95
N ASP A 45 30.00 18.34 -14.65
CA ASP A 45 30.01 17.70 -13.34
C ASP A 45 30.35 18.70 -12.23
N SER A 46 29.69 18.55 -11.09
CA SER A 46 30.08 19.20 -9.84
C SER A 46 29.72 18.26 -8.71
N GLU A 47 30.78 17.85 -8.03
CA GLU A 47 30.80 16.69 -7.16
C GLU A 47 30.16 16.97 -5.80
N MET A 48 29.56 15.90 -5.27
CA MET A 48 29.19 15.62 -3.88
C MET A 48 29.76 16.56 -2.78
N ASP A 49 28.88 17.13 -1.95
CA ASP A 49 29.15 17.19 -0.50
C ASP A 49 27.86 17.24 0.37
N ARG A 50 27.99 16.69 1.59
CA ARG A 50 27.16 16.82 2.81
C ARG A 50 25.82 16.08 2.95
N LYS A 51 25.95 14.95 3.65
CA LYS A 51 25.34 14.67 4.98
C LYS A 51 23.92 15.21 5.25
N THR A 52 22.95 14.34 5.02
CA THR A 52 21.83 14.04 5.94
C THR A 52 21.70 12.51 5.91
N GLY A 53 21.48 11.79 6.99
CA GLY A 53 20.82 12.10 8.25
C GLY A 53 20.05 10.82 8.56
N ASP A 54 20.53 10.04 9.53
CA ASP A 54 20.20 8.61 9.60
C ASP A 54 18.70 8.40 9.82
N SER A 55 18.07 7.82 8.83
CA SER A 55 16.66 7.45 8.85
C SER A 55 16.53 6.25 7.94
N ASN A 56 16.30 5.08 8.55
CA ASN A 56 16.03 3.83 7.86
C ASN A 56 14.60 3.86 7.30
N VAL A 57 14.33 4.85 6.45
CA VAL A 57 13.10 5.00 5.70
C VAL A 57 13.09 3.86 4.69
N PHE A 58 12.07 3.01 4.81
CA PHE A 58 11.69 2.01 3.82
C PHE A 58 11.92 2.59 2.41
N LYS A 59 12.97 2.14 1.72
CA LYS A 59 13.33 2.66 0.41
C LYS A 59 12.45 1.92 -0.60
N PRO A 60 11.34 2.51 -1.09
CA PRO A 60 10.47 1.83 -2.06
C PRO A 60 11.28 1.28 -3.24
N SER A 61 10.80 0.21 -3.88
CA SER A 61 11.42 -0.27 -5.12
C SER A 61 11.47 0.84 -6.17
N GLU A 62 12.38 0.74 -7.14
CA GLU A 62 12.44 1.73 -8.23
C GLU A 62 11.11 1.81 -8.99
N GLU A 63 10.45 0.68 -9.15
CA GLU A 63 9.14 0.55 -9.79
C GLU A 63 8.02 1.23 -8.97
N MET A 64 8.03 1.09 -7.64
CA MET A 64 7.05 1.77 -6.77
C MET A 64 7.26 3.28 -6.74
N ARG A 65 8.53 3.75 -6.75
CA ARG A 65 8.84 5.18 -6.95
C ARG A 65 8.37 5.68 -8.31
N ASP A 66 8.64 4.93 -9.36
CA ASP A 66 8.29 5.33 -10.72
C ASP A 66 6.76 5.36 -10.91
N LEU A 67 6.01 4.42 -10.31
CA LEU A 67 4.54 4.45 -10.27
C LEU A 67 4.01 5.70 -9.55
N HIS A 68 4.43 5.94 -8.30
CA HIS A 68 3.98 7.09 -7.51
C HIS A 68 4.31 8.44 -8.18
N LEU A 69 5.49 8.55 -8.79
CA LEU A 69 5.86 9.74 -9.55
C LEU A 69 4.96 9.92 -10.79
N LEU A 70 4.67 8.85 -11.55
CA LEU A 70 3.77 8.94 -12.71
C LEU A 70 2.33 9.32 -12.30
N GLU A 71 1.83 8.82 -11.18
CA GLU A 71 0.52 9.19 -10.62
C GLU A 71 0.47 10.66 -10.15
N GLU A 72 1.53 11.17 -9.52
CA GLU A 72 1.57 12.57 -9.09
C GLU A 72 1.70 13.52 -10.28
N LEU A 73 2.51 13.18 -11.28
CA LEU A 73 2.65 13.99 -12.51
C LEU A 73 1.38 13.97 -13.38
N GLU A 74 0.56 12.93 -13.30
CA GLU A 74 -0.78 12.90 -13.90
C GLU A 74 -1.74 13.86 -13.19
N LYS A 75 -1.75 13.84 -11.85
CA LYS A 75 -2.64 14.68 -11.01
C LYS A 75 -2.24 16.16 -11.03
N ASN A 76 -0.93 16.44 -10.97
CA ASN A 76 -0.37 17.78 -10.95
C ASN A 76 0.87 17.87 -11.86
N PRO A 77 0.69 18.07 -13.18
CA PRO A 77 1.79 18.23 -14.13
C PRO A 77 2.76 19.37 -13.80
N ALA A 78 2.31 20.37 -13.03
CA ALA A 78 3.06 21.58 -12.68
C ALA A 78 3.81 21.50 -11.34
N VAL A 79 3.85 20.32 -10.71
CA VAL A 79 4.49 20.07 -9.41
C VAL A 79 6.00 20.36 -9.45
N SER A 80 6.53 20.98 -8.39
CA SER A 80 7.96 21.29 -8.32
C SER A 80 8.80 20.09 -7.87
N GLN A 81 10.06 20.01 -8.31
CA GLN A 81 10.98 18.95 -7.86
C GLN A 81 11.18 18.93 -6.33
N ARG A 82 11.10 20.11 -5.68
CA ARG A 82 11.20 20.23 -4.23
C ARG A 82 9.94 19.71 -3.52
N GLU A 83 8.77 19.95 -4.09
CA GLU A 83 7.51 19.43 -3.58
C GLU A 83 7.44 17.90 -3.74
N LEU A 84 7.83 17.36 -4.90
CA LEU A 84 7.99 15.91 -5.11
C LEU A 84 8.95 15.30 -4.08
N SER A 85 10.13 15.91 -3.91
CA SER A 85 11.15 15.48 -2.93
C SER A 85 10.59 15.42 -1.50
N HIS A 86 9.89 16.47 -1.06
CA HIS A 86 9.26 16.52 0.26
C HIS A 86 8.11 15.52 0.40
N ARG A 87 7.20 15.44 -0.58
CA ARG A 87 6.03 14.56 -0.57
C ARG A 87 6.41 13.07 -0.52
N PHE A 88 7.48 12.69 -1.21
CA PHE A 88 7.94 11.29 -1.28
C PHE A 88 9.08 10.95 -0.32
N GLY A 89 9.52 11.89 0.54
CA GLY A 89 10.62 11.65 1.49
C GLY A 89 11.96 11.28 0.85
N ILE A 90 12.18 11.65 -0.41
CA ILE A 90 13.40 11.34 -1.17
C ILE A 90 14.23 12.60 -1.42
N ALA A 91 15.55 12.46 -1.47
CA ALA A 91 16.43 13.60 -1.75
C ALA A 91 16.13 14.27 -3.11
N LEU A 92 16.30 15.59 -3.18
CA LEU A 92 16.05 16.38 -4.39
C LEU A 92 16.86 15.89 -5.61
N GLY A 93 18.12 15.49 -5.39
CA GLY A 93 18.97 14.90 -6.43
C GLY A 93 18.41 13.58 -6.99
N VAL A 94 17.86 12.72 -6.12
CA VAL A 94 17.21 11.46 -6.52
C VAL A 94 15.93 11.76 -7.31
N THR A 95 15.15 12.74 -6.87
CA THR A 95 13.93 13.20 -7.57
C THR A 95 14.26 13.67 -8.99
N ASN A 96 15.25 14.54 -9.14
CA ASN A 96 15.73 15.04 -10.43
C ASN A 96 16.26 13.89 -11.33
N ALA A 97 17.04 12.96 -10.76
CA ALA A 97 17.53 11.78 -11.48
C ALA A 97 16.39 10.88 -11.99
N CYS A 98 15.34 10.67 -11.19
CA CYS A 98 14.14 9.94 -11.60
C CYS A 98 13.43 10.65 -12.76
N LEU A 99 13.14 11.95 -12.65
CA LEU A 99 12.49 12.72 -13.72
C LEU A 99 13.31 12.70 -15.02
N LYS A 100 14.64 12.88 -14.94
CA LYS A 100 15.56 12.75 -16.08
C LYS A 100 15.59 11.33 -16.67
N ARG A 101 15.43 10.27 -15.86
CA ARG A 101 15.26 8.88 -16.35
C ARG A 101 13.92 8.72 -17.08
N MET A 102 12.82 9.17 -16.49
CA MET A 102 11.48 9.06 -17.08
C MET A 102 11.38 9.79 -18.43
N ALA A 103 11.98 10.99 -18.54
CA ALA A 103 12.06 11.74 -19.78
C ALA A 103 12.86 10.98 -20.85
N ARG A 104 14.04 10.43 -20.49
CA ARG A 104 14.86 9.59 -21.40
C ARG A 104 14.16 8.31 -21.84
N LYS A 105 13.37 7.67 -20.95
CA LYS A 105 12.54 6.50 -21.30
C LYS A 105 11.33 6.86 -22.19
N GLY A 106 11.04 8.16 -22.35
CA GLY A 106 9.91 8.68 -23.12
C GLY A 106 8.56 8.60 -22.40
N TRP A 107 8.56 8.39 -21.08
CA TRP A 107 7.33 8.30 -20.27
C TRP A 107 6.73 9.67 -19.96
N ILE A 108 7.57 10.69 -19.80
CA ILE A 108 7.14 12.07 -19.58
C ILE A 108 7.77 12.99 -20.61
N ARG A 109 7.03 14.04 -20.98
CA ARG A 109 7.51 15.18 -21.77
C ARG A 109 7.59 16.39 -20.86
N VAL A 110 8.78 16.99 -20.81
CA VAL A 110 9.03 18.24 -20.08
C VAL A 110 8.61 19.42 -20.98
N ARG A 111 7.91 20.41 -20.42
CA ARG A 111 7.54 21.66 -21.10
C ARG A 111 7.87 22.86 -20.22
N ASP A 112 8.48 23.89 -20.78
CA ASP A 112 8.61 25.17 -20.10
C ASP A 112 7.33 26.00 -20.33
N LEU A 113 6.64 26.41 -19.26
CA LEU A 113 5.55 27.40 -19.38
C LEU A 113 6.10 28.81 -19.39
N ASN A 114 7.15 29.04 -18.61
CA ASN A 114 7.76 30.33 -18.34
C ASN A 114 9.18 30.11 -17.80
N ARG A 115 10.03 31.16 -17.80
CA ARG A 115 11.43 31.14 -17.30
C ARG A 115 11.65 30.60 -15.86
N ARG A 116 10.58 30.30 -15.11
CA ARG A 116 10.61 29.79 -13.73
C ARG A 116 9.67 28.59 -13.49
N LYS A 117 8.93 28.11 -14.49
CA LYS A 117 7.91 27.07 -14.30
C LYS A 117 7.97 26.01 -15.40
N ILE A 118 8.16 24.76 -14.95
CA ILE A 118 8.25 23.56 -15.77
C ILE A 118 6.97 22.73 -15.53
N GLU A 119 6.48 22.09 -16.60
CA GLU A 119 5.48 21.03 -16.56
C GLU A 119 6.10 19.70 -16.96
N TYR A 120 5.64 18.63 -16.31
CA TYR A 120 5.94 17.25 -16.69
C TYR A 120 4.62 16.57 -17.07
N CYS A 121 4.40 16.35 -18.36
CA CYS A 121 3.18 15.71 -18.85
C CYS A 121 3.47 14.25 -19.21
N LEU A 122 2.62 13.32 -18.80
CA LEU A 122 2.70 11.94 -19.28
C LEU A 122 2.52 11.88 -20.80
N THR A 123 3.31 11.02 -21.44
CA THR A 123 3.11 10.63 -22.85
C THR A 123 2.17 9.41 -22.91
N PRO A 124 1.67 8.99 -24.08
CA PRO A 124 0.95 7.72 -24.22
C PRO A 124 1.73 6.52 -23.64
N LYS A 125 3.05 6.49 -23.87
CA LYS A 125 3.98 5.50 -23.30
C LYS A 125 4.11 5.61 -21.77
N GLY A 126 3.95 6.82 -21.22
CA GLY A 126 3.89 7.04 -19.77
C GLY A 126 2.62 6.50 -19.13
N PHE A 127 1.47 6.66 -19.79
CA PHE A 127 0.21 6.06 -19.35
C PHE A 127 0.25 4.52 -19.43
N GLU A 128 0.80 3.98 -20.51
CA GLU A 128 1.05 2.53 -20.69
C GLU A 128 1.96 1.98 -19.58
N GLU A 129 3.10 2.62 -19.31
CA GLU A 129 4.01 2.19 -18.25
C GLU A 129 3.36 2.31 -16.87
N LYS A 130 2.63 3.40 -16.59
CA LYS A 130 1.90 3.56 -15.33
C LYS A 130 0.94 2.38 -15.13
N ALA A 131 0.12 2.06 -16.15
CA ALA A 131 -0.79 0.92 -16.09
C ALA A 131 -0.07 -0.43 -15.92
N ARG A 132 1.08 -0.63 -16.59
CA ARG A 132 1.94 -1.83 -16.43
C ARG A 132 2.46 -1.97 -15.00
N LEU A 133 2.90 -0.87 -14.39
CA LEU A 133 3.38 -0.83 -13.01
C LEU A 133 2.24 -1.07 -12.01
N THR A 134 1.08 -0.42 -12.19
CA THR A 134 -0.13 -0.67 -11.38
C THR A 134 -0.56 -2.13 -11.44
N PHE A 135 -0.62 -2.73 -12.64
CA PHE A 135 -0.99 -4.14 -12.80
C PHE A 135 0.00 -5.08 -12.09
N ARG A 136 1.30 -4.79 -12.15
CA ARG A 136 2.32 -5.58 -11.43
C ARG A 136 2.25 -5.40 -9.92
N LEU A 137 1.96 -4.20 -9.41
CA LEU A 137 1.70 -3.98 -7.99
C LEU A 137 0.50 -4.83 -7.52
N ILE A 138 -0.66 -4.70 -8.19
CA ILE A 138 -1.86 -5.48 -7.87
C ILE A 138 -1.58 -6.98 -7.92
N SER A 139 -0.92 -7.47 -8.98
CA SER A 139 -0.55 -8.89 -9.10
C SER A 139 0.34 -9.35 -7.95
N SER A 140 1.33 -8.55 -7.57
CA SER A 140 2.22 -8.84 -6.44
C SER A 140 1.47 -8.84 -5.11
N THR A 141 0.55 -7.89 -4.88
CA THR A 141 -0.26 -7.81 -3.67
C THR A 141 -1.21 -9.00 -3.54
N VAL A 142 -1.88 -9.41 -4.63
CA VAL A 142 -2.76 -10.59 -4.66
C VAL A 142 -1.98 -11.88 -4.39
N GLN A 143 -0.79 -12.03 -5.00
CA GLN A 143 0.10 -13.16 -4.73
C GLN A 143 0.57 -13.18 -3.27
N HIS A 144 0.97 -12.02 -2.73
CA HIS A 144 1.39 -11.89 -1.34
C HIS A 144 0.26 -12.25 -0.36
N TYR A 145 -0.95 -11.72 -0.57
CA TYR A 145 -2.15 -12.09 0.21
C TYR A 145 -2.43 -13.60 0.16
N ALA A 146 -2.38 -14.21 -1.03
CA ALA A 146 -2.60 -15.65 -1.18
C ALA A 146 -1.51 -16.49 -0.46
N SER A 147 -0.25 -16.06 -0.51
CA SER A 147 0.86 -16.69 0.21
C SER A 147 0.72 -16.56 1.72
N LEU A 148 0.37 -15.37 2.23
CA LEU A 148 0.09 -15.16 3.65
C LEU A 148 -1.07 -16.03 4.12
N LYS A 149 -2.21 -16.01 3.41
CA LYS A 149 -3.39 -16.82 3.73
C LYS A 149 -3.06 -18.31 3.82
N LYS A 150 -2.25 -18.82 2.88
CA LYS A 150 -1.79 -20.23 2.91
C LYS A 150 -0.93 -20.50 4.15
N MET A 151 0.12 -19.71 4.38
CA MET A 151 1.03 -19.86 5.52
C MET A 151 0.27 -19.81 6.86
N ILE A 152 -0.63 -18.85 7.01
CA ILE A 152 -1.45 -18.68 8.22
C ILE A 152 -2.39 -19.86 8.42
N GLY A 153 -3.03 -20.35 7.35
CA GLY A 153 -3.90 -21.54 7.43
C GLY A 153 -3.13 -22.79 7.88
N GLU A 154 -1.92 -23.00 7.38
CA GLU A 154 -1.05 -24.10 7.82
C GLU A 154 -0.70 -23.98 9.32
N ARG A 155 -0.42 -22.77 9.82
CA ARG A 155 -0.18 -22.53 11.26
C ARG A 155 -1.42 -22.72 12.13
N PHE A 156 -2.59 -22.30 11.68
CA PHE A 156 -3.82 -22.53 12.43
C PHE A 156 -4.17 -24.02 12.53
N LEU A 157 -3.97 -24.80 11.46
CA LEU A 157 -4.13 -26.26 11.50
C LEU A 157 -3.10 -26.93 12.42
N GLU A 158 -1.87 -26.41 12.51
CA GLU A 158 -0.87 -26.85 13.50
C GLU A 158 -1.35 -26.55 14.93
N MET A 159 -1.87 -25.35 15.19
CA MET A 159 -2.37 -24.93 16.51
C MET A 159 -3.59 -25.76 16.96
N GLU A 160 -4.55 -25.99 16.06
CA GLU A 160 -5.73 -26.84 16.30
C GLU A 160 -5.34 -28.29 16.62
N ARG A 161 -4.37 -28.87 15.88
CA ARG A 161 -3.83 -30.22 16.17
C ARG A 161 -3.12 -30.32 17.52
N ASN A 162 -2.55 -29.21 18.00
CA ASN A 162 -1.96 -29.11 19.34
C ASN A 162 -3.02 -28.88 20.44
N GLY A 163 -4.32 -28.91 20.12
CA GLY A 163 -5.42 -28.76 21.08
C GLY A 163 -5.70 -27.33 21.51
N LEU A 164 -5.12 -26.32 20.85
CA LEU A 164 -5.41 -24.92 21.13
C LEU A 164 -6.79 -24.57 20.55
N ASN A 165 -7.56 -23.74 21.25
CA ASN A 165 -8.87 -23.26 20.80
C ASN A 165 -8.95 -21.72 20.85
N ARG A 166 -8.54 -21.11 21.95
CA ARG A 166 -8.67 -19.67 22.24
C ARG A 166 -7.38 -18.94 21.88
N VAL A 167 -7.43 -18.12 20.85
CA VAL A 167 -6.29 -17.31 20.38
C VAL A 167 -6.51 -15.82 20.65
N VAL A 168 -5.46 -15.11 21.05
CA VAL A 168 -5.39 -13.64 20.99
C VAL A 168 -4.42 -13.25 19.88
N PHE A 169 -4.76 -12.26 19.07
CA PHE A 169 -3.85 -11.66 18.10
C PHE A 169 -3.09 -10.51 18.74
N TYR A 170 -1.78 -10.43 18.54
CA TYR A 170 -0.93 -9.36 19.05
C TYR A 170 -0.19 -8.63 17.92
N GLY A 171 -0.60 -7.38 17.69
CA GLY A 171 -0.09 -6.51 16.63
C GLY A 171 -1.16 -6.17 15.61
N LEU A 172 -1.35 -4.87 15.36
CA LEU A 172 -2.23 -4.37 14.31
C LEU A 172 -1.44 -4.27 12.99
N SER A 173 -1.75 -5.14 12.03
CA SER A 173 -1.13 -5.15 10.70
C SER A 173 -2.04 -5.79 9.65
N ASP A 174 -1.68 -5.63 8.37
CA ASP A 174 -2.33 -6.32 7.25
C ASP A 174 -2.37 -7.85 7.48
N GLU A 175 -1.31 -8.43 8.07
CA GLU A 175 -1.27 -9.88 8.33
C GLU A 175 -2.24 -10.31 9.44
N MET A 176 -2.56 -9.42 10.39
CA MET A 176 -3.63 -9.63 11.38
C MET A 176 -5.00 -9.72 10.69
N GLU A 177 -5.26 -8.88 9.68
CA GLU A 177 -6.50 -8.95 8.90
C GLU A 177 -6.60 -10.24 8.09
N VAL A 178 -5.50 -10.65 7.43
CA VAL A 178 -5.43 -11.94 6.73
C VAL A 178 -5.65 -13.09 7.72
N ALA A 179 -5.08 -13.00 8.93
CA ALA A 179 -5.27 -13.99 9.98
C ALA A 179 -6.72 -14.06 10.44
N PHE A 180 -7.40 -12.93 10.65
CA PHE A 180 -8.82 -12.90 11.04
C PHE A 180 -9.72 -13.59 10.01
N VAL A 181 -9.52 -13.31 8.72
CA VAL A 181 -10.28 -13.92 7.63
C VAL A 181 -9.96 -15.42 7.49
N THR A 182 -8.71 -15.81 7.72
CA THR A 182 -8.28 -17.22 7.63
C THR A 182 -8.77 -18.06 8.82
N LEU A 183 -8.92 -17.44 9.99
CA LEU A 183 -9.42 -18.08 11.21
C LEU A 183 -10.84 -18.65 11.05
N GLN A 184 -11.66 -18.07 10.16
CA GLN A 184 -13.03 -18.54 9.91
C GLN A 184 -13.10 -19.95 9.27
N GLY A 185 -11.96 -20.49 8.80
CA GLY A 185 -11.86 -21.81 8.19
C GLY A 185 -11.35 -22.93 9.12
N VAL A 186 -11.16 -22.67 10.41
CA VAL A 186 -10.59 -23.59 11.41
C VAL A 186 -11.38 -23.54 12.73
N ASN A 187 -11.27 -24.54 13.60
CA ASN A 187 -11.93 -24.51 14.92
C ASN A 187 -11.14 -23.73 15.99
N LEU A 188 -10.61 -22.57 15.61
CA LEU A 188 -9.97 -21.62 16.51
C LEU A 188 -10.86 -20.38 16.72
N ARG A 189 -10.97 -19.94 17.96
CA ARG A 189 -11.75 -18.78 18.39
C ARG A 189 -10.83 -17.62 18.77
N LEU A 190 -10.96 -16.50 18.05
CA LEU A 190 -10.38 -15.24 18.49
C LEU A 190 -11.12 -14.79 19.76
N VAL A 191 -10.36 -14.48 20.83
CA VAL A 191 -10.91 -13.96 22.09
C VAL A 191 -10.47 -12.53 22.40
N GLY A 192 -9.61 -11.94 21.57
CA GLY A 192 -9.28 -10.51 21.59
C GLY A 192 -8.14 -10.15 20.65
N ILE A 193 -8.00 -8.85 20.38
CA ILE A 193 -6.91 -8.26 19.60
C ILE A 193 -6.18 -7.30 20.53
N VAL A 194 -4.86 -7.43 20.66
CA VAL A 194 -4.06 -6.58 21.55
C VAL A 194 -2.93 -5.87 20.82
N GLU A 195 -2.49 -4.76 21.41
CA GLU A 195 -1.38 -3.94 20.93
C GLU A 195 -0.51 -3.45 22.11
N ASP A 196 0.73 -3.02 21.82
CA ASP A 196 1.65 -2.42 22.78
C ASP A 196 0.93 -1.27 23.53
N ASP A 197 0.96 -1.26 24.86
CA ASP A 197 0.22 -0.29 25.71
C ASP A 197 0.46 1.19 25.31
N GLY A 198 1.65 1.52 24.80
CA GLY A 198 2.02 2.85 24.30
C GLY A 198 1.71 3.15 22.81
N LYS A 199 1.34 2.13 22.02
CA LYS A 199 0.85 2.26 20.64
C LYS A 199 -0.68 2.13 20.55
N PHE A 200 -1.30 1.52 21.56
CA PHE A 200 -2.74 1.32 21.67
C PHE A 200 -3.53 2.61 21.43
N LYS A 201 -4.61 2.49 20.65
CA LYS A 201 -5.66 3.51 20.48
C LYS A 201 -7.01 2.81 20.65
N PRO A 202 -7.98 3.36 21.41
CA PRO A 202 -9.32 2.79 21.50
C PRO A 202 -9.97 2.75 20.11
N GLN A 203 -10.17 1.53 19.59
CA GLN A 203 -10.79 1.28 18.30
C GLN A 203 -11.41 -0.13 18.29
N ILE A 204 -12.41 -0.33 17.43
CA ILE A 204 -13.04 -1.63 17.19
C ILE A 204 -12.51 -2.17 15.85
N LEU A 205 -11.99 -3.38 15.84
CA LEU A 205 -11.57 -4.11 14.65
C LEU A 205 -12.28 -5.47 14.61
N PHE A 206 -12.95 -5.77 13.50
CA PHE A 206 -13.68 -7.04 13.30
C PHE A 206 -14.68 -7.40 14.41
N GLY A 207 -15.22 -6.40 15.12
CA GLY A 207 -16.13 -6.57 16.26
C GLY A 207 -15.45 -6.78 17.61
N PHE A 208 -14.12 -6.77 17.67
CA PHE A 208 -13.34 -6.79 18.91
C PHE A 208 -12.85 -5.38 19.25
N GLU A 209 -12.99 -4.97 20.50
CA GLU A 209 -12.23 -3.83 21.01
C GLU A 209 -10.76 -4.21 21.05
N VAL A 210 -9.88 -3.33 20.57
CA VAL A 210 -8.44 -3.50 20.75
C VAL A 210 -8.12 -3.23 22.21
N GLU A 211 -7.30 -4.07 22.82
CA GLU A 211 -6.88 -3.94 24.22
C GLU A 211 -5.36 -3.80 24.37
N PRO A 212 -4.86 -3.21 25.48
CA PRO A 212 -3.43 -3.22 25.78
C PRO A 212 -2.94 -4.64 26.08
N VAL A 213 -1.73 -4.99 25.61
CA VAL A 213 -1.13 -6.31 25.79
C VAL A 213 -0.99 -6.73 27.26
N SER A 214 -0.92 -5.77 28.20
CA SER A 214 -0.99 -6.05 29.64
C SER A 214 -2.24 -6.82 30.11
N ARG A 215 -3.38 -6.71 29.40
CA ARG A 215 -4.66 -7.36 29.77
C ARG A 215 -4.88 -8.76 29.17
N VAL A 216 -3.95 -9.30 28.38
CA VAL A 216 -4.08 -10.62 27.72
C VAL A 216 -4.50 -11.75 28.68
N LYS A 217 -4.05 -11.72 29.95
CA LYS A 217 -4.43 -12.72 30.96
C LYS A 217 -5.93 -12.71 31.30
N GLU A 218 -6.59 -11.55 31.22
CA GLU A 218 -8.02 -11.42 31.50
C GLU A 218 -8.87 -12.12 30.41
N LEU A 219 -8.38 -12.12 29.17
CA LEU A 219 -8.99 -12.78 28.01
C LEU A 219 -8.90 -14.31 28.07
N LYS A 220 -8.05 -14.86 28.96
CA LYS A 220 -7.81 -16.30 29.16
C LYS A 220 -7.61 -17.06 27.83
N PRO A 221 -6.65 -16.68 26.97
CA PRO A 221 -6.34 -17.45 25.77
C PRO A 221 -5.52 -18.70 26.12
N ASP A 222 -5.56 -19.69 25.21
CA ASP A 222 -4.63 -20.81 25.22
C ASP A 222 -3.28 -20.39 24.60
N CYS A 223 -3.32 -19.42 23.67
CA CYS A 223 -2.13 -18.89 23.00
C CYS A 223 -2.28 -17.42 22.56
N VAL A 224 -1.15 -16.71 22.48
CA VAL A 224 -1.01 -15.45 21.75
C VAL A 224 -0.34 -15.75 20.41
N LEU A 225 -0.98 -15.35 19.31
CA LEU A 225 -0.37 -15.29 17.99
C LEU A 225 0.15 -13.88 17.76
N ILE A 226 1.45 -13.74 17.53
CA ILE A 226 2.05 -12.48 17.11
C ILE A 226 1.76 -12.27 15.61
N THR A 227 0.93 -11.27 15.34
CA THR A 227 0.46 -10.88 14.01
C THR A 227 1.23 -9.66 13.53
N SER A 228 2.53 -9.82 13.30
CA SER A 228 3.41 -8.80 12.72
C SER A 228 4.64 -9.47 12.11
N LEU A 229 4.97 -9.16 10.84
CA LEU A 229 6.20 -9.67 10.21
C LEU A 229 7.47 -8.91 10.61
N THR A 230 7.34 -7.64 11.00
CA THR A 230 8.47 -6.71 11.17
C THR A 230 8.85 -6.46 12.63
N GLU A 231 7.93 -6.67 13.57
CA GLU A 231 8.16 -6.45 15.00
C GLU A 231 8.05 -7.71 15.85
N ASN A 232 8.01 -8.92 15.24
CA ASN A 232 7.79 -10.17 15.95
C ASN A 232 8.76 -10.42 17.12
N GLY A 233 10.06 -10.20 16.92
CA GLY A 233 11.08 -10.36 17.99
C GLY A 233 10.79 -9.46 19.19
N LYS A 234 10.56 -8.17 18.96
CA LYS A 234 10.22 -7.19 20.02
C LYS A 234 8.92 -7.55 20.74
N LYS A 235 7.91 -8.00 19.98
CA LYS A 235 6.62 -8.42 20.55
C LYS A 235 6.78 -9.70 21.40
N ARG A 236 7.60 -10.65 20.96
CA ARG A 236 7.94 -11.87 21.71
C ARG A 236 8.68 -11.55 23.01
N GLU A 237 9.70 -10.68 22.96
CA GLU A 237 10.39 -10.15 24.14
C GLU A 237 9.41 -9.48 25.10
N ARG A 238 8.54 -8.60 24.59
CA ARG A 238 7.54 -7.89 25.40
C ARG A 238 6.55 -8.82 26.11
N LEU A 239 6.10 -9.89 25.46
CA LEU A 239 5.27 -10.91 26.11
C LEU A 239 6.04 -11.65 27.23
N GLN A 240 7.32 -11.95 27.00
CA GLN A 240 8.18 -12.59 28.01
C GLN A 240 8.44 -11.69 29.22
N GLU A 241 8.59 -10.37 29.03
CA GLU A 241 8.70 -9.40 30.12
C GLU A 241 7.44 -9.35 31.01
N ILE A 242 6.25 -9.25 30.39
CA ILE A 242 4.99 -9.05 31.12
C ILE A 242 4.54 -10.36 31.81
N PHE A 243 4.78 -11.51 31.18
CA PHE A 243 4.19 -12.77 31.61
C PHE A 243 5.19 -13.83 32.09
N GLY A 244 6.48 -13.70 31.81
CA GLY A 244 7.48 -14.72 32.05
C GLY A 244 7.42 -15.87 31.03
N PRO A 245 8.47 -16.71 30.94
CA PRO A 245 8.68 -17.63 29.81
C PRO A 245 7.67 -18.78 29.69
N ASN A 246 7.01 -19.19 30.79
CA ASN A 246 6.20 -20.43 30.84
C ASN A 246 4.71 -20.23 31.14
N SER A 247 4.19 -18.99 31.16
CA SER A 247 2.81 -18.73 31.61
C SER A 247 1.77 -18.63 30.49
N ILE A 248 2.20 -18.55 29.22
CA ILE A 248 1.31 -18.44 28.05
C ILE A 248 2.01 -19.01 26.81
N CYS A 249 1.27 -19.70 25.93
CA CYS A 249 1.83 -20.17 24.66
C CYS A 249 1.99 -19.00 23.69
N ILE A 250 3.18 -18.84 23.07
CA ILE A 250 3.48 -17.76 22.12
C ILE A 250 3.83 -18.36 20.76
N LYS A 251 2.98 -18.11 19.76
CA LYS A 251 3.19 -18.48 18.36
C LYS A 251 3.49 -17.22 17.53
N ASP A 252 4.33 -17.37 16.51
CA ASP A 252 4.52 -16.35 15.49
C ASP A 252 3.77 -16.75 14.22
N ILE A 253 3.36 -15.76 13.43
CA ILE A 253 2.71 -16.03 12.13
C ILE A 253 3.68 -16.68 11.11
N CYS A 254 4.99 -16.64 11.37
CA CYS A 254 6.05 -17.14 10.47
C CYS A 254 6.93 -18.27 11.02
N LEU A 255 6.91 -18.59 12.32
CA LEU A 255 7.88 -19.51 12.96
C LEU A 255 7.20 -20.66 13.73
#